data_AF-A0A8T1AEQ5-F1
#
_entry.id   AF-A0A8T1AEQ5-F1
#
_cell.length_a   1.000
_cell.length_b   1.000
_cell.length_c   1.000
_cell.angle_alpha   90.00
_cell.angle_beta   90.00
_cell.angle_gamma   90.00
#
_symmetry.space_group_name_H-M   'P 1'
#
loop_
_entity.id
_entity.type
_entity.pdbx_description
1 polymer ?
#
loop_
_entity_poly.entity_id
_entity_poly.type
_entity_poly.pdbx_seq_one_letter_code
_entity_poly.pdbx_strand_id
1 'polypeptide(L)' 'MTKQTSNISIMYPKVFKELLCILRPDDRAVLLVMSKKLFKGAVKDLPFRVVAEHM' A
#
# COMPACT_ATOMS: atom_id res chain seq x y z
N MET A 1 -23.33 4.27 -15.72
CA MET A 1 -22.73 4.58 -14.40
C MET A 1 -22.23 3.29 -13.76
N THR A 2 -21.03 2.84 -14.10
CA THR A 2 -20.41 1.63 -13.55
C THR A 2 -19.70 1.98 -12.24
N LYS A 3 -20.32 1.68 -11.10
CA LYS A 3 -19.64 1.66 -9.78
C LYS A 3 -18.71 0.45 -9.74
N GLN A 4 -17.49 0.60 -10.24
CA GLN A 4 -16.41 -0.39 -10.16
C GLN A 4 -15.27 0.10 -9.24
N THR A 5 -15.62 0.82 -8.18
CA THR A 5 -14.67 1.50 -7.27
C THR A 5 -14.53 0.83 -5.89
N SER A 6 -14.96 -0.41 -5.71
CA SER A 6 -15.07 -1.01 -4.36
C SER A 6 -14.05 -2.09 -3.97
N ASN A 7 -13.17 -2.58 -4.86
CA ASN A 7 -12.27 -3.69 -4.49
C ASN A 7 -10.84 -3.24 -4.08
N ILE A 8 -10.28 -2.22 -4.73
CA ILE A 8 -8.91 -1.76 -4.46
C ILE A 8 -8.81 -1.08 -3.09
N SER A 9 -9.83 -0.32 -2.69
CA SER A 9 -9.86 0.37 -1.39
C SER A 9 -9.86 -0.60 -0.21
N ILE A 10 -10.37 -1.82 -0.39
CA ILE A 10 -10.42 -2.86 0.66
C ILE A 10 -9.12 -3.67 0.68
N MET A 11 -8.45 -3.80 -0.47
CA MET A 11 -7.25 -4.63 -0.63
C MET A 11 -6.02 -4.04 0.08
N TYR A 12 -5.76 -2.73 -0.07
CA TYR A 12 -4.58 -2.08 0.51
C TYR A 12 -4.46 -2.29 2.03
N PRO A 13 -5.50 -2.04 2.85
CA PRO A 13 -5.43 -2.28 4.29
C PRO A 13 -5.05 -3.72 4.65
N LYS A 14 -5.59 -4.71 3.92
CA LYS A 14 -5.29 -6.13 4.16
C LYS A 14 -3.84 -6.45 3.84
N VAL A 15 -3.36 -6.02 2.67
CA VAL A 15 -1.97 -6.24 2.24
C VAL A 15 -1.00 -5.60 3.23
N PHE A 16 -1.25 -4.35 3.65
CA PHE A 16 -0.37 -3.68 4.60
C PHE A 16 -0.38 -4.32 5.99
N LYS A 17 -1.52 -4.83 6.45
CA LYS A 17 -1.59 -5.58 7.71
C LYS A 17 -0.70 -6.83 7.67
N GLU A 18 -0.74 -7.58 6.58
CA GLU A 18 0.11 -8.76 6.39
C GLU A 18 1.58 -8.35 6.29
N LEU A 19 1.90 -7.30 5.54
CA LEU A 19 3.28 -6.77 5.44
C LEU A 19 3.86 -6.38 6.80
N LEU A 20 3.06 -5.74 7.68
CA LEU A 20 3.51 -5.41 9.04
C LEU A 20 3.80 -6.64 9.90
N CYS A 21 3.13 -7.76 9.62
CA CYS A 21 3.33 -9.00 10.35
C CYS A 21 4.61 -9.72 9.91
N ILE A 22 4.94 -9.66 8.61
CA ILE A 22 6.06 -10.44 8.04
C ILE A 22 7.38 -9.67 7.96
N LEU A 23 7.34 -8.35 7.83
CA LEU A 23 8.55 -7.53 7.71
C LEU A 23 9.18 -7.30 9.08
N ARG A 24 10.48 -7.54 9.19
CA ARG A 24 11.26 -7.18 10.37
C ARG A 24 11.59 -5.68 10.35
N PRO A 25 12.06 -5.12 11.48
CA PRO A 25 12.62 -3.77 11.47
C PRO A 25 13.66 -3.62 10.34
N ASP A 26 13.55 -2.52 9.60
CA ASP A 26 14.41 -2.15 8.45
C ASP A 26 14.27 -2.98 7.16
N ASP A 27 13.46 -4.03 7.16
CA ASP A 27 13.13 -4.76 5.92
C ASP A 27 12.37 -3.85 4.94
N ARG A 28 12.53 -4.16 3.65
CA ARG A 28 11.92 -3.39 2.56
C ARG A 28 11.04 -4.27 1.71
N ALA A 29 9.88 -3.74 1.34
CA ALA A 29 9.00 -4.33 0.34
C ALA A 29 8.92 -3.42 -0.89
N VAL A 30 8.85 -4.05 -2.07
CA VAL A 30 8.59 -3.36 -3.34
C VAL A 30 7.20 -3.75 -3.79
N LEU A 31 6.33 -2.76 -4.00
CA LEU A 31 4.97 -2.97 -4.50
C LEU A 31 4.80 -2.29 -5.85
N LEU A 32 4.32 -3.06 -6.83
CA LEU A 32 3.76 -2.49 -8.05
C LEU A 32 2.36 -1.96 -7.73
N VAL A 33 2.11 -0.67 -7.99
CA VAL A 33 0.83 -0.03 -7.69
C VAL A 33 0.25 0.67 -8.90
N MET A 34 -1.06 0.49 -9.11
CA MET A 34 -1.77 1.08 -10.25
C MET A 34 -2.00 2.59 -10.10
N SER A 35 -2.13 3.07 -8.87
CA SER A 35 -2.32 4.50 -8.59
C SER A 35 -1.46 4.94 -7.42
N LYS A 36 -0.46 5.76 -7.72
CA LYS A 36 0.40 6.40 -6.73
C LYS A 36 -0.39 7.19 -5.68
N LYS A 37 -1.45 7.89 -6.10
CA LYS A 37 -2.28 8.70 -5.20
C LYS A 37 -3.00 7.84 -4.16
N LEU A 38 -3.59 6.72 -4.58
CA LEU A 38 -4.27 5.79 -3.67
C LEU A 38 -3.27 5.12 -2.72
N PHE A 39 -2.12 4.69 -3.24
CA PHE A 39 -1.06 4.11 -2.41
C PHE A 39 -0.59 5.08 -1.33
N LYS A 40 -0.25 6.32 -1.67
CA LYS A 40 0.17 7.34 -0.70
C LYS A 40 -0.87 7.61 0.37
N GLY A 41 -2.15 7.63 -0.01
CA GLY A 41 -3.25 7.76 0.94
C GLY A 41 -3.33 6.58 1.90
N ALA A 42 -3.13 5.36 1.41
CA ALA A 42 -3.21 4.14 2.21
C ALA A 42 -2.04 3.96 3.19
N VAL A 43 -0.83 4.45 2.85
CA VAL A 43 0.36 4.33 3.72
C VAL A 43 0.53 5.48 4.70
N LYS A 44 -0.20 6.59 4.53
CA LYS A 44 0.01 7.84 5.30
C LYS A 44 -0.05 7.62 6.81
N ASP A 45 -0.97 6.78 7.28
CA ASP A 45 -1.23 6.56 8.70
C ASP A 45 -0.61 5.24 9.21
N LEU A 46 0.26 4.61 8.42
CA LEU A 46 0.94 3.36 8.74
C LEU A 46 2.42 3.60 9.05
N PRO A 47 3.07 2.73 9.85
CA PRO A 47 4.50 2.86 10.16
C PRO A 47 5.41 2.41 9.01
N PHE A 48 4.98 2.63 7.76
CA PHE A 48 5.77 2.38 6.56
C PHE A 48 6.39 3.68 6.05
N ARG A 49 7.67 3.63 5.68
CA ARG A 49 8.38 4.74 5.05
C ARG A 49 8.61 4.43 3.57
N VAL A 50 8.15 5.33 2.70
CA VAL A 50 8.48 5.26 1.27
C VAL A 50 9.93 5.74 1.09
N VAL A 51 10.81 4.85 0.67
CA VAL A 51 12.25 5.13 0.49
C VAL A 51 12.65 5.37 -0.97
N ALA A 52 11.90 4.82 -1.92
CA ALA A 52 12.13 5.01 -3.35
C ALA A 52 10.81 4.94 -4.12
N GLU A 53 10.71 5.73 -5.18
CA GLU A 53 9.58 5.72 -6.12
C GLU A 53 10.16 5.63 -7.53
N HIS A 54 9.74 4.60 -8.28
CA HIS A 54 10.09 4.42 -9.69
C HIS A 54 8.82 4.59 -10.53
N MET A 55 8.93 5.31 -11.65
CA MET A 55 7.86 5.49 -12.65
C MET A 55 8.11 4.60 -13.85
#